data_AF-B9YE03-F1
#
_entry.id   AF-B9YE03-F1
#
_cell.length_a   1.000
_cell.length_b   1.000
_cell.length_c   1.000
_cell.angle_alpha   90.00
_cell.angle_beta   90.00
_cell.angle_gamma   90.00
#
_symmetry.space_group_name_H-M   'P 1'
#
loop_
_entity.id
_entity.type
_entity.pdbx_description
1 polymer ?
#
loop_
_entity_poly.entity_id
_entity_poly.type
_entity_poly.pdbx_seq_one_letter_code
_entity_poly.pdbx_strand_id
1 'polypeptide(L)'
;MIYKSFHFRYNTKEIGDLSMDNYENNAFFWQKIDTLVFSSKFVLSRKKGEQHPEYKNLIYPVDYGHYIDLAAESNEGGIAVYRGSEKSSMVKTAVVAADILQKEIDVKLLVGCSKAEEDLILRFLNQTDFQKTILIRRGNEIPEWGLTD
;
A
#
# COMPACT_ATOMS: atom_id res chain seq x y z
N MET A 1 30.85 11.91 -22.29
CA MET A 1 31.04 13.13 -23.11
C MET A 1 29.66 13.66 -23.47
N ILE A 2 29.24 14.72 -22.76
CA ILE A 2 28.22 15.75 -23.07
C ILE A 2 27.03 15.35 -23.96
N TYR A 3 25.84 15.19 -23.35
CA TYR A 3 24.56 15.27 -24.08
C TYR A 3 24.26 16.74 -24.42
N LYS A 4 24.03 17.03 -25.70
CA LYS A 4 23.53 18.32 -26.19
C LYS A 4 22.05 18.48 -25.80
N SER A 5 21.70 19.59 -25.16
CA SER A 5 20.31 20.02 -24.97
C SER A 5 19.67 20.42 -26.30
N PHE A 6 18.46 19.92 -26.56
CA PHE A 6 17.52 20.54 -27.48
C PHE A 6 16.49 21.31 -26.65
N HIS A 7 16.41 22.63 -26.86
CA HIS A 7 15.32 23.46 -26.37
C HIS A 7 14.18 23.40 -27.39
N PHE A 8 13.04 22.84 -26.99
CA PHE A 8 11.77 23.16 -27.64
C PHE A 8 11.04 24.19 -26.79
N ARG A 9 10.86 25.40 -27.33
CA ARG A 9 9.92 26.38 -26.76
C ARG A 9 8.53 25.98 -27.22
N TYR A 10 7.70 25.50 -26.31
CA TYR A 10 6.27 25.48 -26.52
C TYR A 10 5.65 26.61 -25.71
N ASN A 11 4.95 27.48 -26.43
CA ASN A 11 4.11 28.51 -25.85
C ASN A 11 2.83 27.81 -25.37
N THR A 12 2.80 27.37 -24.11
CA THR A 12 1.58 26.88 -23.48
C THR A 12 0.79 28.08 -23.02
N LYS A 13 -0.28 28.40 -23.74
CA LYS A 13 -1.43 29.08 -23.15
C LYS A 13 -1.74 28.37 -21.83
N GLU A 14 -1.88 29.13 -20.75
CA GLU A 14 -2.44 28.66 -19.48
C GLU A 14 -3.77 27.95 -19.77
N ILE A 15 -3.70 26.62 -19.83
CA ILE A 15 -4.84 25.77 -19.54
C ILE A 15 -4.90 25.84 -18.01
N GLY A 16 -5.96 26.43 -17.47
CA GLY A 16 -6.16 26.54 -16.02
C GLY A 16 -5.89 25.21 -15.35
N ASP A 17 -5.16 25.26 -14.22
CA ASP A 17 -4.62 24.14 -13.47
C ASP A 17 -5.47 22.85 -13.56
N LEU A 18 -5.05 21.91 -14.41
CA LEU A 18 -5.24 20.50 -14.09
C LEU A 18 -4.34 20.25 -12.88
N SER A 19 -4.85 20.48 -11.66
CA SER A 19 -4.02 20.34 -10.47
C SER A 19 -3.49 18.90 -10.41
N MET A 20 -2.18 18.77 -10.20
CA MET A 20 -1.49 17.48 -10.10
C MET A 20 -2.10 16.62 -8.97
N ASP A 21 -2.72 17.28 -7.98
CA ASP A 21 -3.49 16.75 -6.86
C ASP A 21 -4.52 15.69 -7.30
N ASN A 22 -5.14 15.87 -8.48
CA ASN A 22 -6.16 14.94 -8.97
C ASN A 22 -5.59 13.54 -9.33
N TYR A 23 -4.30 13.41 -9.63
CA TYR A 23 -3.65 12.12 -9.89
C TYR A 23 -3.02 11.50 -8.63
N GLU A 24 -3.08 12.20 -7.49
CA GLU A 24 -2.55 11.71 -6.22
C GLU A 24 -3.50 10.66 -5.60
N ASN A 25 -3.57 10.63 -4.28
CA ASN A 25 -4.33 9.68 -3.49
C ASN A 25 -5.86 9.86 -3.68
N ASN A 26 -6.42 9.18 -4.69
CA ASN A 26 -7.79 9.39 -5.14
C ASN A 26 -8.68 8.13 -5.12
N ALA A 27 -9.99 8.32 -5.16
CA ALA A 27 -10.97 7.24 -5.05
C ALA A 27 -10.88 6.19 -6.17
N PHE A 28 -10.51 6.56 -7.39
CA PHE A 28 -10.38 5.61 -8.51
C PHE A 28 -9.22 4.64 -8.31
N PHE A 29 -8.09 5.11 -7.78
CA PHE A 29 -6.99 4.23 -7.38
C PHE A 29 -7.48 3.17 -6.37
N TRP A 30 -8.15 3.61 -5.31
CA TRP A 30 -8.66 2.71 -4.28
C TRP A 30 -9.75 1.76 -4.78
N GLN A 31 -10.57 2.19 -5.74
CA GLN A 31 -11.53 1.32 -6.40
C GLN A 31 -10.86 0.15 -7.14
N LYS A 32 -9.69 0.38 -7.78
CA LYS A 32 -8.93 -0.71 -8.42
C LYS A 32 -8.34 -1.65 -7.37
N ILE A 33 -7.82 -1.12 -6.27
CA ILE A 33 -7.35 -1.94 -5.14
C ILE A 33 -8.49 -2.80 -4.58
N ASP A 34 -9.67 -2.22 -4.36
CA ASP A 34 -10.84 -2.97 -3.90
C ASP A 34 -11.22 -4.07 -4.89
N THR A 35 -11.23 -3.78 -6.19
CA THR A 35 -11.55 -4.77 -7.23
C THR A 35 -10.59 -5.95 -7.17
N LEU A 36 -9.28 -5.70 -7.07
CA LEU A 36 -8.27 -6.75 -6.93
C LEU A 36 -8.47 -7.57 -5.65
N VAL A 37 -8.73 -6.92 -4.53
CA VAL A 37 -8.95 -7.59 -3.24
C VAL A 37 -10.23 -8.42 -3.24
N PHE A 38 -11.32 -7.91 -3.80
CA PHE A 38 -12.60 -8.62 -3.90
C PHE A 38 -12.52 -9.83 -4.84
N SER A 39 -11.66 -9.78 -5.87
CA SER A 39 -11.46 -10.90 -6.79
C SER A 39 -10.43 -11.93 -6.30
N SER A 40 -9.77 -11.69 -5.17
CA SER A 40 -8.67 -12.52 -4.67
C SER A 40 -9.04 -13.31 -3.42
N LYS A 41 -8.35 -14.43 -3.19
CA LYS A 41 -8.55 -15.24 -1.99
C LYS A 41 -7.58 -14.86 -0.88
N PHE A 42 -8.11 -14.47 0.28
CA PHE A 42 -7.29 -14.28 1.48
C PHE A 42 -6.90 -15.63 2.10
N VAL A 43 -5.60 -15.83 2.34
CA VAL A 43 -5.03 -16.96 3.08
C VAL A 43 -4.38 -16.44 4.35
N LEU A 44 -4.83 -16.93 5.50
CA LEU A 44 -4.27 -16.59 6.80
C LEU A 44 -2.91 -17.31 6.98
N SER A 45 -1.84 -16.56 7.22
CA SER A 45 -0.51 -17.10 7.50
C SER A 45 -0.20 -17.10 9.00
N ARG A 46 -0.56 -16.04 9.73
CA ARG A 46 -0.30 -15.89 11.16
C ARG A 46 -1.49 -15.28 11.89
N LYS A 47 -1.77 -15.78 13.08
CA LYS A 47 -2.78 -15.17 13.96
C LYS A 47 -2.19 -14.03 14.78
N LYS A 48 -3.03 -13.08 15.17
CA LYS A 48 -2.71 -12.09 16.19
C LYS A 48 -2.09 -12.76 17.41
N GLY A 49 -0.95 -12.24 17.87
CA GLY A 49 -0.23 -12.75 19.03
C GLY A 49 0.81 -13.82 18.71
N GLU A 50 0.86 -14.36 17.50
CA GLU A 50 1.93 -15.27 17.09
C GLU A 50 3.26 -14.52 16.90
N GLN A 51 4.38 -15.25 17.06
CA GLN A 51 5.72 -14.71 16.87
C GLN A 51 6.14 -14.79 15.39
N HIS A 52 6.92 -13.81 14.94
CA HIS A 52 7.60 -13.90 13.65
C HIS A 52 8.54 -15.11 13.64
N PRO A 53 8.59 -15.89 12.53
CA PRO A 53 9.41 -17.10 12.46
C PRO A 53 10.90 -16.81 12.70
N GLU A 54 11.41 -15.73 12.10
CA GLU A 54 12.82 -15.33 12.17
C GLU A 54 13.13 -14.37 13.33
N TYR A 55 12.21 -13.47 13.67
CA TYR A 55 12.42 -12.39 14.63
C TYR A 55 11.51 -12.61 15.85
N LYS A 56 11.90 -13.46 16.79
CA LYS A 56 11.02 -13.93 17.89
C LYS A 56 10.46 -12.83 18.80
N ASN A 57 11.10 -11.66 18.82
CA ASN A 57 10.65 -10.46 19.53
C ASN A 57 9.49 -9.72 18.82
N LEU A 58 9.28 -10.00 17.53
CA LEU A 58 8.17 -9.44 16.75
C LEU A 58 6.92 -10.30 16.96
N ILE A 59 5.92 -9.72 17.62
CA ILE A 59 4.60 -10.33 17.83
C ILE A 59 3.61 -9.67 16.89
N TYR A 60 2.89 -10.47 16.08
CA TYR A 60 1.91 -9.93 15.14
C TYR A 60 0.77 -9.22 15.89
N PRO A 61 0.55 -7.90 15.65
CA PRO A 61 -0.45 -7.13 16.38
C PRO A 61 -1.89 -7.43 15.96
N VAL A 62 -2.05 -8.00 14.77
CA VAL A 62 -3.31 -8.44 14.16
C VAL A 62 -3.08 -9.70 13.34
N ASP A 63 -4.14 -10.28 12.75
CA ASP A 63 -3.99 -11.41 11.84
C ASP A 63 -3.21 -10.98 10.59
N TYR A 64 -2.32 -11.84 10.11
CA TYR A 64 -1.48 -11.60 8.95
C TYR A 64 -1.63 -12.72 7.93
N GLY A 65 -1.66 -12.36 6.65
CA GLY A 65 -1.85 -13.30 5.56
C GLY A 65 -1.62 -12.65 4.21
N HIS A 66 -2.05 -13.33 3.14
CA HIS A 66 -1.81 -12.90 1.77
C HIS A 66 -3.08 -13.03 0.92
N TYR A 67 -3.26 -12.12 -0.03
CA TYR A 67 -4.15 -12.36 -1.16
C TYR A 67 -3.39 -13.16 -2.22
N ILE A 68 -3.72 -14.44 -2.32
CA ILE A 68 -3.25 -15.30 -3.41
C ILE A 68 -4.10 -14.99 -4.65
N ASP A 69 -3.54 -15.12 -5.85
CA ASP A 69 -4.08 -14.69 -7.16
C ASP A 69 -3.69 -13.27 -7.60
N LEU A 70 -2.94 -12.53 -6.78
CA LEU A 70 -2.30 -11.28 -7.18
C LEU A 70 -0.82 -11.52 -7.48
N ALA A 71 -0.34 -10.98 -8.59
CA ALA A 71 1.08 -10.99 -8.91
C ALA A 71 1.84 -10.14 -7.88
N ALA A 72 2.79 -10.76 -7.20
CA ALA A 72 3.72 -10.10 -6.29
C ALA A 72 5.06 -10.83 -6.36
N GLU A 73 6.16 -10.09 -6.26
CA GLU A 73 7.52 -10.65 -6.17
C GLU A 73 7.83 -11.19 -4.76
N SER A 74 6.84 -11.80 -4.09
CA SER A 74 6.99 -12.34 -2.74
C SER A 74 7.10 -13.86 -2.76
N ASN A 75 7.90 -14.42 -1.85
CA ASN A 75 8.07 -15.87 -1.70
C ASN A 75 6.77 -16.60 -1.35
N GLU A 76 5.82 -15.91 -0.69
CA GLU A 76 4.51 -16.47 -0.32
C GLU A 76 3.48 -16.39 -1.46
N GLY A 77 3.81 -15.75 -2.59
CA GLY A 77 2.93 -15.68 -3.76
C GLY A 77 1.67 -14.86 -3.50
N GLY A 78 1.81 -13.54 -3.41
CA GLY A 78 0.68 -12.63 -3.25
C GLY A 78 1.02 -11.36 -2.49
N ILE A 79 0.04 -10.45 -2.39
CA ILE A 79 0.18 -9.21 -1.63
C ILE A 79 -0.08 -9.49 -0.16
N ALA A 80 0.86 -9.07 0.69
CA ALA A 80 0.76 -9.21 2.14
C ALA A 80 -0.33 -8.31 2.73
N VAL A 81 -1.04 -8.82 3.73
CA VAL A 81 -2.22 -8.19 4.33
C VAL A 81 -2.18 -8.33 5.84
N TYR A 82 -2.41 -7.22 6.53
CA TYR A 82 -2.76 -7.21 7.95
C TYR A 82 -4.26 -7.00 8.08
N ARG A 83 -4.92 -7.94 8.76
CA ARG A 83 -6.38 -7.97 8.93
C ARG A 83 -6.74 -7.66 10.37
N GLY A 84 -7.33 -6.47 10.57
CA GLY A 84 -7.75 -6.00 11.88
C GLY A 84 -9.10 -6.56 12.32
N SER A 85 -9.56 -6.07 13.47
CA SER A 85 -10.76 -6.57 14.13
C SER A 85 -12.08 -6.01 13.60
N GLU A 86 -12.06 -4.93 12.79
CA GLU A 86 -13.27 -4.38 12.21
C GLU A 86 -13.86 -5.30 11.14
N LYS A 87 -15.19 -5.44 11.13
CA LYS A 87 -15.92 -6.19 10.09
C LYS A 87 -16.01 -5.36 8.80
N SER A 88 -14.88 -5.15 8.15
CA SER A 88 -14.78 -4.46 6.86
C SER A 88 -13.82 -5.21 5.95
N SER A 89 -14.22 -5.39 4.69
CA SER A 89 -13.36 -5.87 3.62
C SER A 89 -12.71 -4.73 2.82
N MET A 90 -13.01 -3.48 3.17
CA MET A 90 -12.48 -2.31 2.46
C MET A 90 -11.04 -2.05 2.88
N VAL A 91 -10.16 -1.87 1.90
CA VAL A 91 -8.76 -1.55 2.14
C VAL A 91 -8.63 -0.07 2.49
N LYS A 92 -8.44 0.26 3.77
CA LYS A 92 -8.37 1.67 4.20
C LYS A 92 -6.97 2.27 4.10
N THR A 93 -5.95 1.42 4.11
CA THR A 93 -4.56 1.87 4.17
C THR A 93 -3.67 0.90 3.40
N ALA A 94 -2.75 1.45 2.62
CA ALA A 94 -1.63 0.76 2.04
C ALA A 94 -0.37 1.10 2.84
N VAL A 95 0.51 0.12 2.98
CA VAL A 95 1.82 0.26 3.59
C VAL A 95 2.85 0.21 2.48
N VAL A 96 3.79 1.15 2.50
CA VAL A 96 4.98 1.08 1.65
C VAL A 96 6.17 0.88 2.56
N ALA A 97 6.94 -0.16 2.30
CA ALA A 97 8.12 -0.55 3.06
C ALA A 97 9.35 -0.50 2.17
N ALA A 98 10.44 0.08 2.66
CA ALA A 98 11.76 -0.06 2.06
C ALA A 98 12.61 -0.96 2.98
N ASP A 99 13.18 -2.02 2.43
CA ASP A 99 14.03 -2.96 3.15
C ASP A 99 15.40 -3.09 2.47
N ILE A 100 16.46 -2.62 3.15
CA ILE A 100 17.82 -2.64 2.61
C ILE A 100 18.50 -4.02 2.71
N LEU A 101 18.00 -4.90 3.58
CA LEU A 101 18.52 -6.26 3.75
C LEU A 101 18.01 -7.16 2.63
N GLN A 102 16.71 -7.09 2.34
CA GLN A 102 16.08 -7.81 1.23
C GLN A 102 16.30 -7.12 -0.13
N LYS A 103 16.70 -5.84 -0.12
CA LYS A 103 16.90 -5.00 -1.32
C LYS A 103 15.63 -4.82 -2.14
N GLU A 104 14.52 -4.57 -1.46
CA GLU A 104 13.20 -4.43 -2.08
C GLU A 104 12.44 -3.20 -1.56
N ILE A 105 11.42 -2.82 -2.33
CA ILE A 105 10.35 -1.93 -1.89
C ILE A 105 9.07 -2.74 -1.99
N ASP A 106 8.42 -2.98 -0.85
CA ASP A 106 7.24 -3.83 -0.77
C ASP A 106 5.98 -3.04 -0.40
N VAL A 107 4.84 -3.49 -0.94
CA VAL A 107 3.53 -2.93 -0.67
C VAL A 107 2.67 -3.95 0.07
N LYS A 108 2.14 -3.54 1.21
CA LYS A 108 1.23 -4.35 2.04
C LYS A 108 -0.11 -3.64 2.21
N LEU A 109 -1.19 -4.37 2.47
CA LEU A 109 -2.53 -3.79 2.66
C LEU A 109 -3.01 -3.95 4.10
N LEU A 110 -3.72 -2.94 4.61
CA LEU A 110 -4.43 -3.00 5.88
C LEU A 110 -5.95 -3.06 5.62
N VAL A 111 -6.59 -4.12 6.10
CA VAL A 111 -8.02 -4.39 5.90
C VAL A 111 -8.70 -4.51 7.26
N GLY A 112 -9.79 -3.79 7.47
CA GLY A 112 -10.54 -3.84 8.73
C GLY A 112 -9.73 -3.43 9.97
N CYS A 113 -8.66 -2.65 9.81
CA CYS A 113 -7.86 -2.16 10.92
C CYS A 113 -8.48 -0.89 11.50
N SER A 114 -8.68 -0.90 12.81
CA SER A 114 -8.91 0.32 13.58
C SER A 114 -7.67 1.20 13.58
N LYS A 115 -7.83 2.49 13.91
CA LYS A 115 -6.69 3.42 14.00
C LYS A 115 -5.60 2.95 14.97
N ALA A 116 -6.00 2.37 16.11
CA ALA A 116 -5.08 1.82 17.09
C ALA A 116 -4.30 0.61 16.54
N GLU A 117 -4.95 -0.25 15.75
CA GLU A 117 -4.29 -1.36 15.08
C GLU A 117 -3.32 -0.88 14.00
N GLU A 118 -3.66 0.15 13.21
CA GLU A 118 -2.72 0.76 12.26
C GLU A 118 -1.44 1.24 12.94
N ASP A 119 -1.58 1.92 14.09
CA ASP A 119 -0.44 2.44 14.84
C ASP A 119 0.43 1.30 15.41
N LEU A 120 -0.18 0.20 15.86
CA LEU A 120 0.55 -0.99 16.29
C LEU A 120 1.30 -1.66 15.14
N ILE A 121 0.67 -1.76 13.96
CA ILE A 121 1.29 -2.33 12.75
C ILE A 121 2.44 -1.45 12.28
N LEU A 122 2.28 -0.12 12.29
CA LEU A 122 3.34 0.81 11.92
C LEU A 122 4.55 0.68 12.85
N ARG A 123 4.32 0.56 14.17
CA ARG A 123 5.40 0.31 15.13
C ARG A 123 6.06 -1.03 14.88
N PHE A 124 5.28 -2.11 14.69
CA PHE A 124 5.76 -3.45 14.40
C PHE A 124 6.68 -3.49 13.17
N LEU A 125 6.29 -2.85 12.08
CA LEU A 125 7.03 -2.85 10.81
C LEU A 125 8.30 -1.98 10.81
N ASN A 126 8.45 -1.08 11.78
CA ASN A 126 9.59 -0.16 11.89
C ASN A 126 10.61 -0.56 12.97
N GLN A 127 10.47 -1.73 13.60
CA GLN A 127 11.33 -2.12 14.73
C GLN A 127 12.75 -2.52 14.35
N THR A 128 13.01 -2.93 13.10
CA THR A 128 14.34 -3.33 12.66
C THR A 128 15.09 -2.16 12.04
N ASP A 129 16.43 -2.18 12.07
CA ASP A 129 17.24 -1.12 11.44
C ASP A 129 17.25 -1.20 9.91
N PHE A 130 16.84 -2.33 9.33
CA PHE A 130 16.89 -2.58 7.88
C PHE A 130 15.61 -2.17 7.14
N GLN A 131 14.45 -2.22 7.82
CA GLN A 131 13.17 -1.87 7.21
C GLN A 131 12.60 -0.60 7.85
N LYS A 132 12.08 0.29 7.00
CA LYS A 132 11.24 1.41 7.43
C LYS A 132 10.00 1.51 6.56
N THR A 133 8.89 1.90 7.17
CA THR A 133 7.58 1.90 6.50
C THR A 133 6.80 3.17 6.76
N ILE A 134 6.00 3.55 5.75
CA ILE A 134 5.02 4.62 5.81
C ILE A 134 3.62 4.08 5.51
N LEU A 135 2.59 4.84 5.91
CA LEU A 135 1.19 4.54 5.62
C LEU A 135 0.63 5.53 4.62
N ILE A 136 -0.02 5.02 3.57
CA ILE A 136 -0.84 5.78 2.64
C ILE A 136 -2.29 5.45 2.95
N ARG A 137 -3.02 6.41 3.53
CA ARG A 137 -4.43 6.25 3.89
C ARG A 137 -5.33 6.54 2.71
N ARG A 138 -6.48 5.87 2.64
CA ARG A 138 -7.44 6.02 1.56
C ARG A 138 -7.90 7.47 1.38
N GLY A 139 -7.63 8.00 0.19
CA GLY A 139 -8.27 9.21 -0.33
C GLY A 139 -9.62 8.87 -0.97
N ASN A 140 -10.60 9.75 -0.79
CA ASN A 140 -11.97 9.55 -1.25
C ASN A 140 -12.40 10.57 -2.31
N GLU A 141 -11.48 11.43 -2.75
CA GLU A 141 -11.76 12.42 -3.77
C GLU A 141 -11.83 11.75 -5.14
N ILE A 142 -12.90 12.04 -5.88
CA ILE A 142 -13.06 11.60 -7.25
C ILE A 142 -12.48 12.70 -8.13
N PRO A 143 -11.41 12.43 -8.89
CA PRO A 143 -10.80 13.44 -9.72
C PRO A 143 -11.66 13.74 -10.94
N GLU A 144 -11.70 15.02 -11.34
CA GLU A 144 -12.52 15.49 -12.46
C GLU A 144 -12.19 14.77 -13.77
N TRP A 145 -10.90 14.47 -14.01
CA TRP A 145 -10.45 13.78 -15.23
C TRP A 145 -10.97 12.34 -15.37
N GLY A 146 -11.43 11.72 -14.29
CA GLY A 146 -11.93 10.35 -14.32
C GLY A 146 -13.46 10.26 -14.37
N LEU A 147 -14.16 11.38 -14.38
CA LEU A 147 -15.58 11.43 -14.73
C LEU A 147 -15.70 11.36 -16.26
N THR A 148 -16.08 10.19 -16.78
CA THR A 148 -16.47 10.05 -18.18
C THR A 148 -17.95 10.36 -18.34
N ASP A 149 -18.27 11.26 -19.28
CA ASP A 149 -19.65 11.48 -19.77
C ASP A 149 -20.27 10.21 -20.39
#